data_AF-A0A6V8QNZ7-F1
#
_entry.id   AF-A0A6V8QNZ7-F1
#
_cell.length_a   1.000
_cell.length_b   1.000
_cell.length_c   1.000
_cell.angle_alpha   90.00
_cell.angle_beta   90.00
_cell.angle_gamma   90.00
#
_symmetry.space_group_name_H-M   'P 1'
#
loop_
_entity.id
_entity.type
_entity.pdbx_description
1 polymer ?
#
loop_
_entity_poly.entity_id
_entity_poly.type
_entity_poly.pdbx_seq_one_letter_code
_entity_poly.pdbx_strand_id
1 'polypeptide(L)'
;MQFLLKVSVVLALASSAIAGQCSNHNKGAHKLDCVNKSELSQHGSDYCDTHWDTKSGTWSNFADSAGHTANIGMVGLFSSKAACKSAFAEIVDSCYNGWDGGAWVAYGTLLHINFCKWGSDDKASKEEL
;
A
#
# COMPACT_ATOMS: atom_id res chain seq x y z
N MET A 1 43.22 30.46 27.07
CA MET A 1 41.84 29.95 26.94
C MET A 1 41.63 29.50 25.50
N GLN A 2 41.59 28.20 25.24
CA GLN A 2 41.28 27.62 23.92
C GLN A 2 39.92 26.92 24.05
N PHE A 3 38.89 27.47 23.40
CA PHE A 3 37.59 26.83 23.31
C PHE A 3 37.64 25.78 22.20
N LEU A 4 37.70 24.51 22.61
CA LEU A 4 37.49 23.37 21.73
C LEU A 4 36.01 23.27 21.38
N LEU A 5 35.62 23.76 20.20
CA LEU A 5 34.31 23.48 19.61
C LEU A 5 34.27 22.01 19.18
N LYS A 6 33.72 21.15 20.03
CA LYS A 6 33.31 19.78 19.67
C LYS A 6 32.10 19.88 18.74
N VAL A 7 32.35 19.83 17.44
CA VAL A 7 31.28 19.68 16.45
C VAL A 7 30.81 18.22 16.52
N SER A 8 29.77 17.98 17.32
CA SER A 8 29.02 16.71 17.29
C SER A 8 28.25 16.65 15.99
N VAL A 9 28.81 15.99 14.98
CA VAL A 9 28.09 15.61 13.76
C VAL A 9 27.09 14.52 14.16
N VAL A 10 25.85 14.90 14.44
CA VAL A 10 24.74 13.96 14.56
C VAL A 10 24.45 13.45 13.15
N LEU A 11 24.98 12.29 12.81
CA LEU A 11 24.54 11.52 11.64
C LEU A 11 23.13 11.01 11.95
N ALA A 12 22.13 11.87 11.73
CA ALA A 12 20.74 11.43 11.65
C ALA A 12 20.61 10.62 10.36
N LEU A 13 20.95 9.33 10.44
CA LEU A 13 20.45 8.32 9.51
C LEU A 13 18.95 8.24 9.77
N ALA A 14 18.20 9.19 9.21
CA ALA A 14 16.77 9.04 9.06
C ALA A 14 16.59 7.79 8.21
N SER A 15 16.29 6.65 8.85
CA SER A 15 15.66 5.53 8.19
C SER A 15 14.36 6.06 7.63
N SER A 16 14.40 6.63 6.43
CA SER A 16 13.22 6.97 5.67
C SER A 16 12.54 5.64 5.38
N ALA A 17 11.62 5.24 6.26
CA ALA A 17 10.52 4.40 5.85
C ALA A 17 9.98 5.07 4.58
N ILE A 18 9.96 4.33 3.48
CA ILE A 18 9.45 4.87 2.22
C ILE A 18 7.96 5.05 2.48
N ALA A 19 7.57 6.29 2.77
CA ALA A 19 6.18 6.68 2.86
C ALA A 19 5.48 6.21 1.58
N GLY A 20 4.29 5.62 1.71
CA GLY A 20 3.65 4.79 0.70
C GLY A 20 4.01 5.14 -0.76
N GLN A 21 4.65 4.22 -1.49
CA GLN A 21 4.90 4.38 -2.92
C GLN A 21 3.57 4.29 -3.66
N CYS A 22 3.01 5.42 -4.05
CA CYS A 22 1.78 5.45 -4.82
C CYS A 22 2.04 5.02 -6.27
N SER A 23 1.11 4.29 -6.86
CA SER A 23 1.28 3.67 -8.16
C SER A 23 0.06 3.88 -9.05
N ASN A 24 0.34 4.04 -10.35
CA ASN A 24 -0.64 3.95 -11.41
C ASN A 24 -0.34 2.70 -12.22
N HIS A 25 -1.37 1.95 -12.59
CA HIS A 25 -1.18 0.62 -13.17
C HIS A 25 -1.19 0.62 -14.70
N ASN A 26 -1.91 1.57 -15.32
CA ASN A 26 -2.05 1.70 -16.77
C ASN A 26 -1.63 3.09 -17.25
N LYS A 27 -1.19 3.22 -18.50
CA LYS A 27 -1.05 4.54 -19.14
C LYS A 27 -2.43 5.07 -19.51
N GLY A 28 -2.76 6.30 -19.13
CA GLY A 28 -4.02 6.94 -19.54
C GLY A 28 -4.85 7.38 -18.34
N ALA A 29 -6.17 7.17 -18.40
CA ALA A 29 -7.07 7.55 -17.33
C ALA A 29 -6.83 6.70 -16.08
N HIS A 30 -6.69 7.38 -14.95
CA HIS A 30 -6.48 6.78 -13.62
C HIS A 30 -7.75 6.92 -12.81
N LYS A 31 -7.82 6.22 -11.68
CA LYS A 31 -8.95 6.25 -10.74
C LYS A 31 -10.28 5.76 -11.35
N LEU A 32 -10.21 4.81 -12.28
CA LEU A 32 -11.39 4.15 -12.86
C LEU A 32 -11.78 2.93 -12.02
N ASP A 33 -13.08 2.78 -11.75
CA ASP A 33 -13.69 1.62 -11.08
C ASP A 33 -12.95 1.19 -9.80
N CYS A 34 -12.58 2.18 -8.99
CA CYS A 34 -11.90 1.95 -7.71
C CYS A 34 -12.89 1.78 -6.58
N VAL A 35 -12.52 0.94 -5.61
CA VAL A 35 -13.33 0.74 -4.40
C VAL A 35 -13.52 2.03 -3.63
N ASN A 36 -14.65 2.18 -2.95
CA ASN A 36 -14.91 3.27 -2.02
C ASN A 36 -13.81 3.39 -0.94
N LYS A 37 -13.31 4.61 -0.68
CA LYS A 37 -12.23 4.86 0.30
C LYS A 37 -12.59 4.38 1.70
N SER A 38 -13.78 4.69 2.17
CA SER A 38 -14.21 4.38 3.54
C SER A 38 -14.35 2.88 3.73
N GLU A 39 -14.91 2.18 2.74
CA GLU A 39 -15.06 0.74 2.79
C GLU A 39 -13.70 0.04 2.72
N LEU A 40 -12.78 0.54 1.88
CA LEU A 40 -11.41 0.05 1.83
C LEU A 40 -10.66 0.27 3.16
N SER A 41 -10.81 1.44 3.79
CA SER A 41 -10.21 1.71 5.11
C SER A 41 -10.75 0.76 6.18
N GLN A 42 -12.07 0.50 6.17
CA GLN A 42 -12.67 -0.47 7.09
C GLN A 42 -12.15 -1.88 6.81
N HIS A 43 -12.13 -2.30 5.54
CA HIS A 43 -11.58 -3.58 5.14
C HIS A 43 -10.11 -3.73 5.57
N GLY A 44 -9.30 -2.67 5.46
CA GLY A 44 -7.92 -2.68 5.93
C GLY A 44 -7.79 -2.94 7.43
N SER A 45 -8.68 -2.36 8.25
CA SER A 45 -8.76 -2.67 9.67
C SER A 45 -9.06 -4.16 9.90
N ASP A 46 -10.08 -4.69 9.23
CA ASP A 46 -10.54 -6.07 9.40
C ASP A 46 -9.50 -7.08 8.88
N TYR A 47 -8.86 -6.79 7.75
CA TYR A 47 -7.77 -7.57 7.17
C TYR A 47 -6.59 -7.66 8.14
N CYS A 48 -6.15 -6.53 8.69
CA CYS A 48 -5.08 -6.50 9.68
C CYS A 48 -5.51 -7.12 11.02
N ASP A 49 -6.80 -7.25 11.30
CA ASP A 49 -7.29 -7.93 12.48
C ASP A 49 -7.00 -9.43 12.46
N THR A 50 -6.88 -10.03 11.27
CA THR A 50 -6.73 -11.47 11.06
C THR A 50 -5.43 -11.89 10.39
N HIS A 51 -4.75 -10.99 9.64
CA HIS A 51 -3.64 -11.39 8.75
C HIS A 51 -2.29 -10.77 9.06
N TRP A 52 -2.17 -9.88 10.04
CA TRP A 52 -0.92 -9.13 10.31
C TRP A 52 0.31 -10.02 10.59
N ASP A 53 0.10 -11.23 11.11
CA ASP A 53 1.12 -12.23 11.47
C ASP A 53 1.15 -13.43 10.50
N THR A 54 0.41 -13.38 9.40
CA THR A 54 0.37 -14.43 8.39
C THR A 54 1.35 -14.14 7.28
N LYS A 55 2.37 -14.98 7.11
CA LYS A 55 3.34 -14.84 6.01
C LYS A 55 2.64 -15.15 4.69
N SER A 56 2.25 -14.13 3.95
CA SER A 56 1.54 -14.28 2.67
C SER A 56 2.46 -14.03 1.48
N GLY A 57 2.18 -14.71 0.37
CA GLY A 57 2.58 -14.35 -1.00
C GLY A 57 1.36 -14.31 -1.93
N THR A 58 0.16 -14.39 -1.36
CA THR A 58 -1.12 -14.47 -2.08
C THR A 58 -1.88 -13.17 -1.88
N TRP A 59 -2.48 -12.70 -2.96
CA TRP A 59 -3.33 -11.51 -2.98
C TRP A 59 -4.72 -11.84 -2.43
N SER A 60 -5.26 -10.96 -1.59
CA SER A 60 -6.67 -10.96 -1.18
C SER A 60 -7.44 -9.99 -2.07
N ASN A 61 -8.69 -10.33 -2.38
CA ASN A 61 -9.59 -9.46 -3.13
C ASN A 61 -10.65 -8.89 -2.19
N PHE A 62 -10.95 -7.61 -2.35
CA PHE A 62 -12.02 -6.92 -1.65
C PHE A 62 -12.95 -6.30 -2.67
N ALA A 63 -14.26 -6.53 -2.55
CA ALA A 63 -15.27 -5.85 -3.34
C ALA A 63 -16.03 -4.85 -2.46
N ASP A 64 -16.19 -3.62 -2.94
CA ASP A 64 -17.02 -2.63 -2.26
C ASP A 64 -18.52 -2.86 -2.56
N SER A 65 -19.37 -2.06 -1.91
CA SER A 65 -20.82 -2.11 -2.09
C SER A 65 -21.29 -1.83 -3.53
N ALA A 66 -20.48 -1.17 -4.35
CA ALA A 66 -20.74 -0.90 -5.76
C ALA A 66 -20.24 -2.02 -6.69
N GLY A 67 -19.53 -3.02 -6.17
CA GLY A 67 -18.95 -4.13 -6.92
C GLY A 67 -17.58 -3.83 -7.53
N HIS A 68 -16.97 -2.67 -7.24
CA HIS A 68 -15.58 -2.40 -7.60
C HIS A 68 -14.66 -3.29 -6.78
N THR A 69 -13.48 -3.64 -7.32
CA THR A 69 -12.57 -4.58 -6.68
C THR A 69 -11.21 -3.95 -6.41
N ALA A 70 -10.72 -4.14 -5.18
CA ALA A 70 -9.35 -3.89 -4.76
C ALA A 70 -8.60 -5.21 -4.57
N ASN A 71 -7.27 -5.16 -4.69
CA ASN A 71 -6.40 -6.29 -4.40
C ASN A 71 -5.39 -5.89 -3.32
N ILE A 72 -5.21 -6.72 -2.30
CA ILE A 72 -4.30 -6.49 -1.18
C ILE A 72 -3.27 -7.62 -1.16
N GLY A 73 -2.00 -7.27 -1.33
CA GLY A 73 -0.87 -8.18 -1.25
C GLY A 73 0.00 -7.83 -0.04
N MET A 74 0.41 -8.84 0.72
CA MET A 74 1.36 -8.66 1.82
C MET A 74 2.47 -9.68 1.68
N VAL A 75 3.72 -9.25 1.91
CA VAL A 75 4.91 -10.11 1.99
C VAL A 75 5.64 -9.78 3.28
N GLY A 76 6.08 -10.81 4.01
CA GLY A 76 6.66 -10.62 5.35
C GLY A 76 5.59 -10.58 6.44
N LEU A 77 5.98 -10.15 7.63
CA LEU A 77 5.12 -10.12 8.82
C LEU A 77 5.17 -8.74 9.45
N PHE A 78 4.02 -8.22 9.88
CA PHE A 78 4.03 -7.04 10.74
C PHE A 78 4.42 -7.43 12.16
N SER A 79 5.08 -6.52 12.87
CA SER A 79 5.44 -6.72 14.28
C SER A 79 4.22 -6.72 15.21
N SER A 80 3.10 -6.16 14.75
CA SER A 80 1.82 -6.13 15.45
C SER A 80 0.67 -5.85 14.50
N LYS A 81 -0.55 -6.18 14.94
CA LYS A 81 -1.81 -5.73 14.36
C LYS A 81 -1.86 -4.21 14.14
N ALA A 82 -1.43 -3.44 15.14
CA ALA A 82 -1.42 -1.99 15.05
C ALA A 82 -0.49 -1.48 13.94
N ALA A 83 0.70 -2.08 13.79
CA ALA A 83 1.63 -1.71 12.72
C ALA A 83 1.05 -1.98 11.33
N CYS A 84 0.35 -3.12 11.14
CA CYS A 84 -0.36 -3.41 9.89
C CYS A 84 -1.42 -2.34 9.59
N LYS A 85 -2.26 -2.00 10.57
CA LYS A 85 -3.32 -0.99 10.41
C LYS A 85 -2.74 0.40 10.07
N SER A 86 -1.66 0.79 10.74
CA SER A 86 -0.97 2.06 10.44
C SER A 86 -0.41 2.09 9.02
N ALA A 87 0.27 1.03 8.58
CA ALA A 87 0.80 0.94 7.22
C ALA A 87 -0.32 0.97 6.17
N PHE A 88 -1.43 0.26 6.40
CA PHE A 88 -2.59 0.26 5.52
C PHE A 88 -3.21 1.67 5.41
N ALA A 89 -3.44 2.32 6.55
CA ALA A 89 -3.97 3.68 6.61
C ALA A 89 -3.05 4.67 5.91
N GLU A 90 -1.74 4.56 6.11
CA GLU A 90 -0.75 5.43 5.47
C GLU A 90 -0.83 5.35 3.93
N ILE A 91 -0.93 4.14 3.38
CA ILE A 91 -1.12 3.94 1.93
C ILE A 91 -2.43 4.60 1.46
N VAL A 92 -3.54 4.32 2.14
CA VAL A 92 -4.87 4.81 1.74
C VAL A 92 -4.94 6.35 1.84
N ASP A 93 -4.39 6.94 2.89
CA ASP A 93 -4.44 8.39 3.08
C ASP A 93 -3.51 9.15 2.14
N SER A 94 -2.34 8.58 1.84
CA SER A 94 -1.35 9.23 0.97
C SER A 94 -1.69 9.06 -0.51
N CYS A 95 -2.23 7.90 -0.92
CA CYS A 95 -2.31 7.54 -2.33
C CYS A 95 -3.73 7.59 -2.92
N TYR A 96 -4.79 7.40 -2.12
CA TYR A 96 -6.11 7.11 -2.67
C TYR A 96 -6.66 8.20 -3.61
N ASN A 97 -6.42 9.49 -3.33
CA ASN A 97 -7.08 10.58 -4.07
C ASN A 97 -6.50 10.86 -5.47
N GLY A 98 -5.39 10.24 -5.85
CA GLY A 98 -4.75 10.52 -7.15
C GLY A 98 -4.12 9.31 -7.83
N TRP A 99 -4.09 8.17 -7.16
CA TRP A 99 -3.37 6.99 -7.62
C TRP A 99 -4.25 5.75 -7.64
N ASP A 100 -3.90 4.80 -8.51
CA ASP A 100 -4.62 3.54 -8.64
C ASP A 100 -4.30 2.54 -7.51
N GLY A 101 -3.21 2.79 -6.79
CA GLY A 101 -2.76 1.96 -5.67
C GLY A 101 -1.62 2.60 -4.89
N GLY A 102 -1.08 1.84 -3.94
CA GLY A 102 0.14 2.21 -3.25
C GLY A 102 0.73 1.07 -2.41
N ALA A 103 2.01 1.19 -2.08
CA ALA A 103 2.75 0.19 -1.32
C ALA A 103 3.50 0.79 -0.13
N TRP A 104 3.50 0.11 1.00
CA TRP A 104 4.34 0.41 2.16
C TRP A 104 5.42 -0.67 2.28
N VAL A 105 6.67 -0.26 2.49
CA VAL A 105 7.81 -1.18 2.63
C VAL A 105 8.73 -0.73 3.75
N ALA A 106 8.85 -1.54 4.80
CA ALA A 106 9.88 -1.37 5.81
C ALA A 106 10.13 -2.69 6.56
N TYR A 107 11.32 -2.80 7.17
CA TYR A 107 11.68 -3.90 8.08
C TYR A 107 11.50 -5.32 7.49
N GLY A 108 11.67 -5.48 6.18
CA GLY A 108 11.48 -6.78 5.50
C GLY A 108 10.02 -7.14 5.24
N THR A 109 9.09 -6.19 5.42
CA THR A 109 7.66 -6.35 5.19
C THR A 109 7.19 -5.37 4.11
N LEU A 110 6.37 -5.88 3.21
CA LEU A 110 5.72 -5.14 2.13
C LEU A 110 4.21 -5.33 2.25
N LEU A 111 3.47 -4.24 2.15
CA LEU A 111 2.02 -4.21 1.97
C LEU A 111 1.74 -3.43 0.69
N HIS A 112 0.98 -4.00 -0.23
CA HIS A 112 0.64 -3.39 -1.50
C HIS A 112 -0.87 -3.46 -1.71
N ILE A 113 -1.46 -2.34 -2.10
CA ILE A 113 -2.91 -2.19 -2.25
C ILE A 113 -3.18 -1.60 -3.62
N ASN A 114 -3.93 -2.34 -4.43
CA ASN A 114 -4.53 -1.84 -5.65
C ASN A 114 -5.94 -1.35 -5.29
N PHE A 115 -6.19 -0.05 -5.38
CA PHE A 115 -7.51 0.52 -5.08
C PHE A 115 -8.52 0.27 -6.19
N CYS A 116 -8.01 0.07 -7.40
CA CYS A 116 -8.80 -0.12 -8.61
C CYS A 116 -8.54 -1.52 -9.15
N LYS A 117 -9.51 -2.09 -9.88
CA LYS A 117 -9.36 -3.42 -10.45
C LYS A 117 -8.14 -3.42 -11.39
N TRP A 118 -7.09 -4.15 -11.02
CA TRP A 118 -5.96 -4.38 -11.91
C TRP A 118 -6.30 -5.54 -12.82
N GLY A 119 -6.60 -5.24 -14.08
CA GLY A 119 -6.89 -6.25 -15.10
C GLY A 119 -5.62 -6.89 -15.65
N SER A 120 -5.58 -8.22 -15.69
CA SER A 120 -4.88 -8.94 -16.78
C SER A 120 -5.62 -8.83 -18.12
N ASP A 121 -6.81 -8.20 -18.11
CA ASP A 121 -7.78 -8.19 -19.19
C ASP A 121 -7.37 -7.26 -20.36
N ASP A 122 -6.33 -6.46 -20.21
CA ASP A 122 -5.72 -5.70 -21.33
C ASP A 122 -5.11 -6.62 -22.41
N LYS A 123 -4.97 -7.93 -22.14
CA LYS A 123 -4.58 -8.92 -23.14
C LYS A 123 -5.75 -9.55 -23.91
N ALA A 124 -7.00 -9.25 -23.59
CA ALA A 124 -8.17 -9.88 -24.21
C ALA A 124 -8.80 -9.08 -25.37
N SER A 125 -8.14 -8.04 -25.89
CA SER A 125 -8.69 -7.21 -26.99
C SER A 125 -7.87 -7.19 -28.28
N LYS A 126 -6.94 -8.14 -28.49
CA LYS A 126 -6.20 -8.24 -29.76
C LYS A 126 -5.99 -9.66 -30.26
N GLU A 127 -7.08 -10.38 -30.50
CA GLU A 127 -7.11 -11.47 -31.47
C GLU A 127 -8.54 -11.63 -31.99
N GLU A 128 -9.04 -10.60 -32.68
CA GLU A 128 -9.99 -10.81 -33.77
C GLU A 128 -9.16 -10.98 -35.05
N LEU A 129 -9.02 -12.24 -35.49
CA LEU A 129 -8.64 -12.64 -36.85
C LEU A 129 -9.62 -13.72 -37.31
#